data_AF-A0A7V9RI01-F1
#
_entry.id   AF-A0A7V9RI01-F1
#
_cell.length_a   1.000
_cell.length_b   1.000
_cell.length_c   1.000
_cell.angle_alpha   90.00
_cell.angle_beta   90.00
_cell.angle_gamma   90.00
#
_symmetry.space_group_name_H-M   'P 1'
#
loop_
_entity.id
_entity.type
_entity.pdbx_description
1 polymer ?
#
loop_
_entity_poly.entity_id
_entity_poly.type
_entity_poly.pdbx_seq_one_letter_code
_entity_poly.pdbx_strand_id
1 'polypeptide(L)'
;MTWVGGILAVLTLVLLGGIAWYERSRPPSQIVALVAALAALAVAGRVAFSPIPNVVPSTDIILIAGYVLGGAPGFAVGALTGLVSNFWLGQGPWTPWQMAGWGMVGVLGAALAATSGGRMGRLPLALFCAFAGLAYGALLDFHTMVTYGGEQSLDRYLALSGRAIPFNVAHAAGNFVLALAAGPAMIRMLGRYRRRFEFEWGGGGAPVRAGARGAAAAGCVLALSIGAAQSGPHEATAAKVPQAASAAAKGPGAAVSYLRAAQNTDGGFGFSPGVESSPAMTGWTVLGLESAGVNPLEVRSGGKTPIDYLQSTVGEISTTGDIERTILAIEAAGLDSRRFAGSDLVSKLNRRRGGDGSWGQQVNPTAFGVLALDAASAGSANNRSAAWLVGAQNTDGGWGFARGVPSESDSTGAVLQALAAAGRGRAAINRGVSYLRQTQLDGGGFALAGGGAANAQSTAWAVQGLVAAGSSPRALRRGGRSPLDYLASLQSGDGHYRYSQATDQTPVWVTGQGVQAASLQAFPLAAVGEPQAKPQKNPPPATAPTPAPAPVAPPKLGGGVDEKQEKKAPPAIERFLEPPDEPVAPVPASAAGEADEDDSELANYLAAAFLVSVLAGSAWLLRRQSARLFP
;
A
#
# COMPACT_ATOMS: atom_id res chain seq x y z
N MET A 1 -1.93 -10.06 -30.06
CA MET A 1 -2.19 -9.43 -28.74
C MET A 1 -2.05 -10.50 -27.67
N THR A 2 -1.61 -10.17 -26.45
CA THR A 2 -1.61 -11.13 -25.34
C THR A 2 -3.03 -11.35 -24.81
N TRP A 3 -3.31 -12.50 -24.20
CA TRP A 3 -4.60 -12.80 -23.55
C TRP A 3 -4.99 -11.74 -22.51
N VAL A 4 -4.04 -11.34 -21.66
CA VAL A 4 -4.20 -10.26 -20.68
C VAL A 4 -4.56 -8.93 -21.37
N GLY A 5 -3.86 -8.56 -22.45
CA GLY A 5 -4.17 -7.35 -23.22
C GLY A 5 -5.56 -7.40 -23.89
N GLY A 6 -6.01 -8.59 -24.32
CA GLY A 6 -7.37 -8.81 -24.81
C GLY A 6 -8.43 -8.59 -23.73
N ILE A 7 -8.23 -9.13 -22.53
CA ILE A 7 -9.17 -8.94 -21.41
C ILE A 7 -9.18 -7.49 -20.93
N LEU A 8 -8.02 -6.82 -20.83
CA LEU A 8 -7.94 -5.41 -20.47
C LEU A 8 -8.60 -4.50 -21.54
N ALA A 9 -8.52 -4.86 -22.82
CA ALA A 9 -9.27 -4.18 -23.87
C ALA A 9 -10.80 -4.38 -23.71
N VAL A 10 -11.27 -5.60 -23.42
CA VAL A 10 -12.68 -5.87 -23.12
C VAL A 10 -13.16 -5.09 -21.89
N LEU A 11 -12.36 -5.06 -20.82
CA LEU A 11 -12.64 -4.30 -19.59
C LEU A 11 -12.75 -2.80 -19.87
N THR A 12 -11.86 -2.27 -20.70
CA THR A 12 -11.87 -0.88 -21.16
C THR A 12 -13.12 -0.57 -22.00
N LEU A 13 -13.51 -1.47 -22.91
CA LEU A 13 -14.73 -1.34 -23.72
C LEU A 13 -16.01 -1.42 -22.87
N VAL A 14 -16.04 -2.22 -21.80
CA VAL A 14 -17.15 -2.25 -20.83
C VAL A 14 -17.26 -0.93 -20.08
N LEU A 15 -16.14 -0.37 -19.59
CA LEU A 15 -16.13 0.92 -18.89
C LEU A 15 -16.54 2.08 -19.79
N LEU A 16 -15.87 2.25 -20.94
CA LEU A 16 -16.19 3.31 -21.90
C LEU A 16 -17.61 3.15 -22.47
N GLY A 17 -18.04 1.92 -22.76
CA GLY A 17 -19.38 1.62 -23.26
C GLY A 17 -20.47 1.96 -22.23
N GLY A 18 -20.26 1.67 -20.95
CA GLY A 18 -21.19 1.99 -19.87
C GLY A 18 -21.26 3.50 -19.56
N ILE A 19 -20.13 4.20 -19.60
CA ILE A 19 -20.07 5.67 -19.48
C ILE A 19 -20.80 6.33 -20.66
N ALA A 20 -20.45 5.95 -21.89
CA ALA A 20 -21.09 6.49 -23.09
C ALA A 20 -22.60 6.12 -23.17
N TRP A 21 -23.03 5.00 -22.58
CA TRP A 21 -24.45 4.67 -22.44
C TRP A 21 -25.15 5.60 -21.44
N TYR A 22 -24.53 5.90 -20.30
CA TYR A 22 -25.05 6.87 -19.34
C TYR A 22 -25.16 8.27 -19.96
N GLU A 23 -24.12 8.77 -20.62
CA GLU A 23 -24.15 10.07 -21.32
C GLU A 23 -25.21 10.11 -22.42
N ARG A 24 -25.28 9.08 -23.27
CA ARG A 24 -26.29 8.99 -24.34
C ARG A 24 -27.72 8.87 -23.82
N SER A 25 -27.92 8.41 -22.58
CA SER A 25 -29.25 8.43 -21.96
C SER A 25 -29.74 9.84 -21.58
N ARG A 26 -28.87 10.87 -21.71
CA ARG A 26 -29.13 12.28 -21.38
C ARG A 26 -29.84 12.45 -20.03
N PRO A 27 -29.25 11.93 -18.94
CA PRO A 27 -29.87 11.95 -17.62
C PRO A 27 -30.15 13.40 -17.19
N PRO A 28 -31.37 13.72 -16.74
CA PRO A 28 -31.68 15.06 -16.26
C PRO A 28 -30.85 15.35 -15.00
N SER A 29 -30.55 16.62 -14.72
CA SER A 29 -29.57 17.02 -13.69
C SER A 29 -29.88 16.48 -12.29
N GLN A 30 -31.15 16.25 -11.96
CA GLN A 30 -31.59 15.64 -10.70
C GLN A 30 -31.18 14.16 -10.59
N ILE A 31 -31.12 13.42 -11.71
CA ILE A 31 -30.61 12.05 -11.76
C ILE A 31 -29.07 12.04 -11.68
N VAL A 32 -28.39 13.02 -12.27
CA VAL A 32 -26.92 13.17 -12.13
C VAL A 32 -26.56 13.44 -10.66
N ALA A 33 -27.25 14.38 -10.02
CA ALA A 33 -27.07 14.68 -8.60
C ALA A 33 -27.40 13.46 -7.70
N LEU A 34 -28.44 12.68 -8.04
CA LEU A 34 -28.78 11.46 -7.31
C LEU A 34 -27.73 10.35 -7.48
N VAL A 35 -27.16 10.19 -8.69
CA VAL A 35 -26.06 9.25 -8.95
C VAL A 35 -24.82 9.63 -8.15
N ALA A 36 -24.46 10.92 -8.12
CA ALA A 36 -23.36 11.42 -7.30
C ALA A 36 -23.59 11.17 -5.79
N ALA A 37 -24.80 11.47 -5.28
CA ALA A 37 -25.15 11.24 -3.88
C ALA A 37 -25.16 9.75 -3.49
N LEU A 38 -25.61 8.86 -4.40
CA LEU A 38 -25.58 7.41 -4.17
C LEU A 38 -24.17 6.83 -4.26
N ALA A 39 -23.32 7.35 -5.16
CA ALA A 39 -21.91 6.98 -5.20
C ALA A 39 -21.20 7.44 -3.92
N ALA A 40 -21.42 8.67 -3.46
CA ALA A 40 -20.88 9.17 -2.19
C ALA A 40 -21.34 8.33 -0.98
N LEU A 41 -22.62 7.92 -0.93
CA LEU A 41 -23.13 7.02 0.11
C LEU A 41 -22.48 5.63 0.04
N ALA A 42 -22.27 5.08 -1.16
CA ALA A 42 -21.63 3.78 -1.36
C ALA A 42 -20.11 3.81 -1.06
N VAL A 43 -19.44 4.93 -1.33
CA VAL A 43 -18.05 5.21 -0.93
C VAL A 43 -17.96 5.30 0.60
N ALA A 44 -18.80 6.13 1.23
CA ALA A 44 -18.83 6.28 2.68
C ALA A 44 -19.12 4.94 3.38
N GLY A 45 -20.03 4.14 2.84
CA GLY A 45 -20.29 2.77 3.30
C GLY A 45 -19.07 1.86 3.22
N ARG A 46 -18.29 1.91 2.12
CA ARG A 46 -17.04 1.13 1.96
C ARG A 46 -15.97 1.55 2.96
N VAL A 47 -15.79 2.86 3.16
CA VAL A 47 -14.77 3.41 4.06
C VAL A 47 -15.14 3.13 5.53
N ALA A 48 -16.40 3.36 5.92
CA ALA A 48 -16.86 3.14 7.30
C ALA A 48 -16.81 1.66 7.74
N PHE A 49 -17.04 0.73 6.81
CA PHE A 49 -16.98 -0.72 7.08
C PHE A 49 -15.60 -1.34 6.80
N SER A 50 -14.60 -0.57 6.32
CA SER A 50 -13.25 -1.07 6.06
C SER A 50 -12.53 -1.76 7.24
N PRO A 51 -12.83 -1.48 8.54
CA PRO A 51 -12.29 -2.26 9.65
C PRO A 51 -12.87 -3.69 9.79
N ILE A 52 -13.97 -4.01 9.09
CA ILE A 52 -14.64 -5.31 9.13
C ILE A 52 -14.28 -6.10 7.86
N PRO A 53 -13.58 -7.26 7.96
CA PRO A 53 -13.07 -7.99 6.81
C PRO A 53 -14.12 -8.26 5.70
N ASN A 54 -13.94 -7.58 4.58
CA ASN A 54 -14.72 -7.67 3.35
C ASN A 54 -16.25 -7.52 3.47
N VAL A 55 -16.75 -6.82 4.50
CA VAL A 55 -18.18 -6.41 4.55
C VAL A 55 -18.34 -5.10 3.79
N VAL A 56 -19.00 -5.11 2.63
CA VAL A 56 -19.03 -3.95 1.72
C VAL A 56 -20.47 -3.50 1.38
N PRO A 57 -21.04 -2.54 2.13
CA PRO A 57 -22.40 -2.02 1.91
C PRO A 57 -22.65 -1.47 0.49
N SER A 58 -21.58 -1.09 -0.22
CA SER A 58 -21.62 -0.53 -1.57
C SER A 58 -22.40 -1.42 -2.54
N THR A 59 -22.18 -2.74 -2.52
CA THR A 59 -22.87 -3.68 -3.45
C THR A 59 -24.39 -3.58 -3.34
N ASP A 60 -24.95 -3.40 -2.13
CA ASP A 60 -26.40 -3.23 -1.93
C ASP A 60 -26.89 -1.89 -2.48
N ILE A 61 -26.18 -0.81 -2.17
CA ILE A 61 -26.52 0.56 -2.58
C ILE A 61 -26.52 0.65 -4.12
N ILE A 62 -25.54 0.01 -4.77
CA ILE A 62 -25.37 -0.02 -6.22
C ILE A 62 -26.44 -0.91 -6.89
N LEU A 63 -26.71 -2.11 -6.35
CA LEU A 63 -27.77 -2.98 -6.86
C LEU A 63 -29.14 -2.31 -6.74
N ILE A 64 -29.43 -1.68 -5.60
CA ILE A 64 -30.70 -1.00 -5.36
C ILE A 64 -30.82 0.31 -6.16
N ALA A 65 -29.72 1.03 -6.40
CA ALA A 65 -29.68 2.15 -7.34
C ALA A 65 -30.09 1.68 -8.75
N GLY A 66 -29.49 0.59 -9.23
CA GLY A 66 -29.87 -0.03 -10.50
C GLY A 66 -31.33 -0.50 -10.55
N TYR A 67 -31.81 -1.12 -9.47
CA TYR A 67 -33.18 -1.63 -9.35
C TYR A 67 -34.23 -0.51 -9.42
N VAL A 68 -33.94 0.67 -8.88
CA VAL A 68 -34.91 1.79 -8.83
C VAL A 68 -34.75 2.77 -9.99
N LEU A 69 -33.51 3.05 -10.41
CA LEU A 69 -33.18 4.11 -11.38
C LEU A 69 -32.89 3.57 -12.80
N GLY A 70 -32.68 2.26 -12.95
CA GLY A 70 -32.34 1.63 -14.22
C GLY A 70 -30.83 1.44 -14.43
N GLY A 71 -30.49 0.73 -15.50
CA GLY A 71 -29.15 0.14 -15.68
C GLY A 71 -28.02 1.16 -15.86
N ALA A 72 -28.25 2.23 -16.63
CA ALA A 72 -27.21 3.23 -16.86
C ALA A 72 -26.90 4.08 -15.60
N PRO A 73 -27.89 4.60 -14.85
CA PRO A 73 -27.63 5.21 -13.53
C PRO A 73 -27.00 4.23 -12.54
N GLY A 74 -27.46 2.97 -12.49
CA GLY A 74 -26.85 1.94 -11.63
C GLY A 74 -25.39 1.67 -11.96
N PHE A 75 -25.07 1.57 -13.26
CA PHE A 75 -23.69 1.42 -13.74
C PHE A 75 -22.81 2.61 -13.33
N ALA A 76 -23.31 3.84 -13.52
CA ALA A 76 -22.59 5.05 -13.14
C ALA A 76 -22.30 5.12 -11.63
N VAL A 77 -23.28 4.79 -10.78
CA VAL A 77 -23.06 4.70 -9.32
C VAL A 77 -21.98 3.67 -9.00
N GLY A 78 -22.02 2.49 -9.62
CA GLY A 78 -21.04 1.42 -9.39
C GLY A 78 -19.62 1.78 -9.83
N ALA A 79 -19.46 2.29 -11.05
CA ALA A 79 -18.17 2.70 -11.60
C ALA A 79 -17.55 3.85 -10.81
N LEU A 80 -18.33 4.90 -10.49
CA LEU A 80 -17.86 6.01 -9.66
C LEU A 80 -17.49 5.55 -8.25
N THR A 81 -18.27 4.63 -7.64
CA THR A 81 -17.94 4.11 -6.31
C THR A 81 -16.58 3.43 -6.28
N GLY A 82 -16.30 2.55 -7.26
CA GLY A 82 -15.03 1.84 -7.36
C GLY A 82 -13.83 2.78 -7.52
N LEU A 83 -13.94 3.77 -8.40
CA LEU A 83 -12.89 4.77 -8.64
C LEU A 83 -12.67 5.68 -7.42
N VAL A 84 -13.74 6.25 -6.87
CA VAL A 84 -13.68 7.30 -5.85
C VAL A 84 -13.25 6.73 -4.50
N SER A 85 -13.78 5.59 -4.07
CA SER A 85 -13.37 5.01 -2.77
C SER A 85 -11.91 4.56 -2.71
N ASN A 86 -11.29 4.28 -3.87
CA ASN A 86 -9.86 3.94 -3.95
C ASN A 86 -8.91 5.14 -3.73
N PHE A 87 -9.41 6.39 -3.64
CA PHE A 87 -8.60 7.50 -3.14
C PHE A 87 -8.30 7.40 -1.63
N TRP A 88 -9.16 6.72 -0.86
CA TRP A 88 -8.93 6.41 0.56
C TRP A 88 -8.32 5.02 0.78
N LEU A 89 -8.66 4.06 -0.09
CA LEU A 89 -8.33 2.63 0.09
C LEU A 89 -7.18 2.14 -0.81
N GLY A 90 -6.54 3.05 -1.56
CA GLY A 90 -5.46 2.74 -2.49
C GLY A 90 -5.95 2.50 -3.92
N GLN A 91 -5.37 3.25 -4.86
CA GLN A 91 -5.49 2.99 -6.30
C GLN A 91 -4.50 1.89 -6.70
N GLY A 92 -4.84 1.14 -7.75
CA GLY A 92 -4.00 0.07 -8.26
C GLY A 92 -4.67 -0.74 -9.38
N PRO A 93 -4.01 -1.81 -9.86
CA PRO A 93 -4.48 -2.61 -11.01
C PRO A 93 -5.87 -3.24 -10.84
N TRP A 94 -6.39 -3.34 -9.61
CA TRP A 94 -7.76 -3.74 -9.31
C TRP A 94 -8.82 -2.69 -9.67
N THR A 95 -8.49 -1.40 -9.73
CA THR A 95 -9.49 -0.32 -9.82
C THR A 95 -10.42 -0.46 -11.04
N PRO A 96 -9.93 -0.70 -12.27
CA PRO A 96 -10.81 -0.90 -13.43
C PRO A 96 -11.77 -2.10 -13.28
N TRP A 97 -11.32 -3.15 -12.60
CA TRP A 97 -12.14 -4.33 -12.29
C TRP A 97 -13.20 -4.05 -11.23
N GLN A 98 -12.86 -3.28 -10.19
CA GLN A 98 -13.82 -2.84 -9.17
C GLN A 98 -14.88 -1.91 -9.79
N MET A 99 -14.46 -0.96 -10.64
CA MET A 99 -15.35 -0.08 -11.40
C MET A 99 -16.32 -0.87 -12.29
N ALA A 100 -15.80 -1.82 -13.09
CA ALA A 100 -16.62 -2.61 -14.01
C ALA A 100 -17.52 -3.61 -13.28
N GLY A 101 -17.00 -4.28 -12.25
CA GLY A 101 -17.73 -5.25 -11.44
C GLY A 101 -18.92 -4.61 -10.74
N TRP A 102 -18.70 -3.49 -10.05
CA TRP A 102 -19.81 -2.75 -9.44
C TRP A 102 -20.71 -2.08 -10.47
N GLY A 103 -20.18 -1.59 -11.59
CA GLY A 103 -21.01 -1.14 -12.71
C GLY A 103 -22.00 -2.22 -13.17
N MET A 104 -21.53 -3.46 -13.32
CA MET A 104 -22.36 -4.62 -13.68
C MET A 104 -23.33 -5.05 -12.57
N VAL A 105 -23.00 -4.86 -11.28
CA VAL A 105 -23.97 -5.03 -10.18
C VAL A 105 -25.14 -4.03 -10.31
N GLY A 106 -24.87 -2.80 -10.76
CA GLY A 106 -25.91 -1.82 -11.09
C GLY A 106 -26.80 -2.26 -12.26
N VAL A 107 -26.20 -2.84 -13.31
CA VAL A 107 -26.95 -3.42 -14.44
C VAL A 107 -27.79 -4.63 -14.01
N LEU A 108 -27.24 -5.50 -13.16
CA LEU A 108 -27.95 -6.65 -12.57
C LEU A 108 -29.17 -6.20 -11.77
N GLY A 109 -29.04 -5.15 -10.96
CA GLY A 109 -30.18 -4.55 -10.23
C GLY A 109 -31.32 -4.12 -11.17
N ALA A 110 -30.99 -3.49 -12.29
CA ALA A 110 -31.98 -3.07 -13.28
C ALA A 110 -32.64 -4.26 -14.03
N ALA A 111 -31.86 -5.29 -14.37
CA ALA A 111 -32.39 -6.53 -14.93
C ALA A 111 -33.35 -7.22 -13.94
N LEU A 112 -33.00 -7.21 -12.65
CA LEU A 112 -33.81 -7.76 -11.56
C LEU A 112 -35.13 -6.98 -11.35
N ALA A 113 -35.13 -5.67 -11.55
CA ALA A 113 -36.35 -4.86 -11.54
C ALA A 113 -37.28 -5.22 -12.72
N ALA A 114 -36.71 -5.45 -13.91
CA ALA A 114 -37.47 -5.85 -15.09
C ALA A 114 -38.11 -7.24 -14.94
N THR A 115 -37.37 -8.23 -14.40
CA THR A 115 -37.90 -9.60 -14.21
C THR A 115 -38.86 -9.73 -13.03
N SER A 116 -38.69 -8.94 -11.95
CA SER A 116 -39.59 -8.93 -10.80
C SER A 116 -40.76 -7.94 -10.90
N GLY A 117 -40.92 -7.25 -12.04
CA GLY A 117 -41.97 -6.23 -12.23
C GLY A 117 -41.91 -5.09 -11.21
N GLY A 118 -40.70 -4.77 -10.70
CA GLY A 118 -40.49 -3.77 -9.64
C GLY A 118 -41.03 -4.16 -8.25
N ARG A 119 -41.41 -5.42 -8.02
CA ARG A 119 -42.04 -5.88 -6.76
C ARG A 119 -41.24 -6.99 -6.08
N MET A 120 -40.15 -6.61 -5.41
CA MET A 120 -39.31 -7.55 -4.65
C MET A 120 -39.57 -7.53 -3.14
N GLY A 121 -39.73 -8.73 -2.54
CA GLY A 121 -39.80 -8.92 -1.09
C GLY A 121 -38.42 -8.83 -0.41
N ARG A 122 -38.42 -8.69 0.93
CA ARG A 122 -37.17 -8.51 1.72
C ARG A 122 -36.15 -9.61 1.51
N LEU A 123 -36.57 -10.86 1.65
CA LEU A 123 -35.68 -12.03 1.60
C LEU A 123 -35.13 -12.27 0.18
N PRO A 124 -35.93 -12.25 -0.91
CA PRO A 124 -35.39 -12.28 -2.27
C PRO A 124 -34.36 -11.18 -2.54
N LEU A 125 -34.64 -9.92 -2.14
CA LEU A 125 -33.69 -8.82 -2.32
C LEU A 125 -32.34 -9.11 -1.66
N ALA A 126 -32.37 -9.60 -0.42
CA ALA A 126 -31.17 -9.95 0.33
C ALA A 126 -30.41 -11.13 -0.29
N LEU A 127 -31.10 -12.14 -0.82
CA LEU A 127 -30.48 -13.25 -1.56
C LEU A 127 -29.79 -12.76 -2.85
N PHE A 128 -30.40 -11.81 -3.58
CA PHE A 128 -29.77 -11.21 -4.75
C PHE A 128 -28.58 -10.30 -4.39
N CYS A 129 -28.62 -9.61 -3.24
CA CYS A 129 -27.47 -8.84 -2.73
C CYS A 129 -26.32 -9.77 -2.30
N ALA A 130 -26.61 -10.88 -1.62
CA ALA A 130 -25.64 -11.91 -1.27
C ALA A 130 -24.99 -12.53 -2.52
N PHE A 131 -25.81 -12.89 -3.51
CA PHE A 131 -25.34 -13.38 -4.82
C PHE A 131 -24.48 -12.36 -5.55
N ALA A 132 -24.85 -11.07 -5.54
CA ALA A 132 -24.04 -10.01 -6.12
C ALA A 132 -22.69 -9.84 -5.40
N GLY A 133 -22.64 -10.06 -4.08
CA GLY A 133 -21.40 -10.15 -3.31
C GLY A 133 -20.51 -11.32 -3.76
N LEU A 134 -21.07 -12.52 -3.90
CA LEU A 134 -20.33 -13.70 -4.40
C LEU A 134 -19.84 -13.52 -5.84
N ALA A 135 -20.69 -13.00 -6.74
CA ALA A 135 -20.34 -12.77 -8.15
C ALA A 135 -19.28 -11.68 -8.31
N TYR A 136 -19.29 -10.66 -7.45
CA TYR A 136 -18.24 -9.64 -7.37
C TYR A 136 -16.94 -10.23 -6.83
N GLY A 137 -16.99 -11.05 -5.76
CA GLY A 137 -15.83 -11.78 -5.24
C GLY A 137 -15.16 -12.65 -6.30
N ALA A 138 -15.94 -13.49 -6.99
CA ALA A 138 -15.48 -14.31 -8.11
C ALA A 138 -14.82 -13.51 -9.25
N LEU A 139 -15.35 -12.31 -9.57
CA LEU A 139 -14.71 -11.41 -10.54
C LEU A 139 -13.38 -10.84 -10.02
N LEU A 140 -13.25 -10.59 -8.72
CA LEU A 140 -12.00 -10.12 -8.10
C LEU A 140 -10.95 -11.26 -7.99
N ASP A 141 -11.39 -12.51 -7.79
CA ASP A 141 -10.54 -13.70 -7.88
C ASP A 141 -10.02 -13.91 -9.32
N PHE A 142 -10.88 -13.70 -10.32
CA PHE A 142 -10.50 -13.72 -11.73
C PHE A 142 -9.56 -12.56 -12.10
N HIS A 143 -9.83 -11.34 -11.63
CA HIS A 143 -8.90 -10.20 -11.72
C HIS A 143 -7.51 -10.58 -11.20
N THR A 144 -7.43 -11.26 -10.05
CA THR A 144 -6.17 -11.66 -9.45
C THR A 144 -5.38 -12.61 -10.36
N MET A 145 -6.06 -13.56 -11.02
CA MET A 145 -5.44 -14.48 -11.99
C MET A 145 -4.97 -13.77 -13.28
N VAL A 146 -5.75 -12.83 -13.81
CA VAL A 146 -5.46 -12.14 -15.08
C VAL A 146 -4.40 -11.05 -14.91
N THR A 147 -4.48 -10.29 -13.81
CA THR A 147 -3.74 -9.03 -13.66
C THR A 147 -2.33 -9.23 -13.13
N TYR A 148 -2.10 -10.24 -12.28
CA TYR A 148 -0.78 -10.55 -11.70
C TYR A 148 -0.02 -11.66 -12.47
N GLY A 149 -0.48 -12.01 -13.68
CA GLY A 149 0.23 -12.87 -14.63
C GLY A 149 0.28 -14.35 -14.25
N GLY A 150 0.99 -15.16 -15.05
CA GLY A 150 1.10 -16.62 -14.91
C GLY A 150 0.01 -17.41 -15.64
N GLU A 151 0.00 -18.74 -15.45
CA GLU A 151 -0.92 -19.67 -16.13
C GLU A 151 -2.40 -19.29 -15.96
N GLN A 152 -3.19 -19.49 -17.02
CA GLN A 152 -4.61 -19.11 -17.09
C GLN A 152 -5.50 -20.36 -17.15
N SER A 153 -5.43 -21.19 -16.10
CA SER A 153 -6.16 -22.46 -16.00
C SER A 153 -7.27 -22.43 -14.95
N LEU A 154 -8.28 -23.28 -15.16
CA LEU A 154 -9.42 -23.42 -14.25
C LEU A 154 -8.96 -23.80 -12.83
N ASP A 155 -7.99 -24.71 -12.72
CA ASP A 155 -7.43 -25.17 -11.44
C ASP A 155 -6.81 -24.02 -10.64
N ARG A 156 -6.12 -23.08 -11.32
CA ARG A 156 -5.58 -21.89 -10.68
C ARG A 156 -6.68 -20.92 -10.23
N TYR A 157 -7.69 -20.70 -11.06
CA TYR A 157 -8.85 -19.88 -10.69
C TYR A 157 -9.58 -20.48 -9.47
N LEU A 158 -9.78 -21.80 -9.44
CA LEU A 158 -10.36 -22.51 -8.30
C LEU A 158 -9.47 -22.46 -7.05
N ALA A 159 -8.15 -22.54 -7.20
CA ALA A 159 -7.20 -22.41 -6.08
C ALA A 159 -7.14 -20.99 -5.48
N LEU A 160 -7.32 -19.95 -6.31
CA LEU A 160 -7.47 -18.56 -5.86
C LEU A 160 -8.83 -18.36 -5.17
N SER A 161 -9.92 -18.69 -5.86
CA SER A 161 -11.29 -18.61 -5.33
C SER A 161 -11.44 -19.38 -4.01
N GLY A 162 -10.82 -20.55 -3.90
CA GLY A 162 -10.83 -21.39 -2.69
C GLY A 162 -10.17 -20.72 -1.48
N ARG A 163 -9.12 -19.92 -1.68
CA ARG A 163 -8.51 -19.09 -0.63
C ARG A 163 -9.36 -17.86 -0.30
N ALA A 164 -10.11 -17.35 -1.28
CA ALA A 164 -11.00 -16.21 -1.10
C ALA A 164 -12.34 -16.57 -0.43
N ILE A 165 -12.72 -17.86 -0.34
CA ILE A 165 -13.99 -18.31 0.28
C ILE A 165 -14.34 -17.56 1.57
N PRO A 166 -13.47 -17.40 2.59
CA PRO A 166 -13.83 -16.69 3.82
C PRO A 166 -14.22 -15.22 3.58
N PHE A 167 -13.50 -14.53 2.68
CA PHE A 167 -13.77 -13.14 2.32
C PHE A 167 -15.02 -13.00 1.44
N ASN A 168 -15.23 -13.91 0.49
CA ASN A 168 -16.40 -13.94 -0.38
C ASN A 168 -17.68 -14.28 0.40
N VAL A 169 -17.59 -15.17 1.39
CA VAL A 169 -18.68 -15.47 2.34
C VAL A 169 -18.94 -14.29 3.27
N ALA A 170 -17.92 -13.61 3.79
CA ALA A 170 -18.10 -12.39 4.59
C ALA A 170 -18.79 -11.27 3.81
N HIS A 171 -18.43 -11.08 2.53
CA HIS A 171 -19.09 -10.17 1.59
C HIS A 171 -20.57 -10.54 1.43
N ALA A 172 -20.84 -11.79 1.06
CA ALA A 172 -22.20 -12.29 0.82
C ALA A 172 -23.08 -12.18 2.08
N ALA A 173 -22.56 -12.53 3.26
CA ALA A 173 -23.28 -12.44 4.53
C ALA A 173 -23.53 -11.00 4.97
N GLY A 174 -22.54 -10.11 4.83
CA GLY A 174 -22.68 -8.69 5.12
C GLY A 174 -23.79 -8.05 4.29
N ASN A 175 -23.75 -8.27 2.97
CA ASN A 175 -24.75 -7.75 2.04
C ASN A 175 -26.12 -8.42 2.18
N PHE A 176 -26.19 -9.70 2.59
CA PHE A 176 -27.46 -10.33 2.99
C PHE A 176 -28.10 -9.59 4.19
N VAL A 177 -27.34 -9.36 5.26
CA VAL A 177 -27.84 -8.73 6.51
C VAL A 177 -28.21 -7.27 6.28
N LEU A 178 -27.38 -6.51 5.58
CA LEU A 178 -27.62 -5.10 5.26
C LEU A 178 -28.84 -4.92 4.35
N ALA A 179 -28.98 -5.75 3.30
CA ALA A 179 -30.15 -5.73 2.43
C ALA A 179 -31.44 -6.16 3.15
N LEU A 180 -31.40 -7.15 4.07
CA LEU A 180 -32.56 -7.50 4.91
C LEU A 180 -33.02 -6.33 5.78
N ALA A 181 -32.08 -5.63 6.42
CA ALA A 181 -32.35 -4.56 7.35
C ALA A 181 -32.80 -3.26 6.65
N ALA A 182 -32.00 -2.77 5.69
CA ALA A 182 -32.14 -1.45 5.10
C ALA A 182 -32.70 -1.43 3.67
N GLY A 183 -32.49 -2.49 2.89
CA GLY A 183 -32.84 -2.52 1.46
C GLY A 183 -34.29 -2.10 1.12
N PRO A 184 -35.32 -2.64 1.82
CA PRO A 184 -36.72 -2.23 1.62
C PRO A 184 -37.00 -0.77 2.00
N ALA A 185 -36.24 -0.18 2.94
CA ALA A 185 -36.35 1.24 3.26
C ALA A 185 -35.72 2.09 2.14
N MET A 186 -34.54 1.69 1.64
CA MET A 186 -33.84 2.37 0.54
C MET A 186 -34.63 2.32 -0.78
N ILE A 187 -35.21 1.18 -1.16
CA ILE A 187 -36.11 1.09 -2.34
C ILE A 187 -37.30 2.04 -2.19
N ARG A 188 -37.93 2.12 -1.00
CA ARG A 188 -39.05 3.05 -0.76
C ARG A 188 -38.62 4.51 -0.66
N MET A 189 -37.36 4.80 -0.35
CA MET A 189 -36.80 6.15 -0.40
C MET A 189 -36.57 6.58 -1.84
N LEU A 190 -35.76 5.83 -2.60
CA LEU A 190 -35.43 6.14 -3.99
C LEU A 190 -36.66 6.08 -4.90
N GLY A 191 -37.58 5.14 -4.67
CA GLY A 191 -38.83 5.05 -5.43
C GLY A 191 -39.81 6.19 -5.15
N ARG A 192 -39.75 6.83 -3.97
CA ARG A 192 -40.47 8.10 -3.70
C ARG A 192 -39.76 9.29 -4.33
N TYR A 193 -38.43 9.28 -4.37
CA TYR A 193 -37.64 10.33 -5.02
C TYR A 193 -37.92 10.34 -6.53
N ARG A 194 -37.73 9.20 -7.21
CA ARG A 194 -38.00 9.02 -8.66
C ARG A 194 -39.40 9.47 -9.07
N ARG A 195 -40.45 9.01 -8.39
CA ARG A 195 -41.85 9.41 -8.65
C ARG A 195 -42.16 10.90 -8.41
N ARG A 196 -41.22 11.68 -7.86
CA ARG A 196 -41.36 13.14 -7.73
C ARG A 196 -40.86 13.91 -8.96
N PHE A 197 -40.18 13.23 -9.89
CA PHE A 197 -39.65 13.81 -11.14
C PHE A 197 -40.30 13.23 -12.40
N GLU A 198 -41.00 12.09 -12.29
CA GLU A 198 -41.89 11.56 -13.33
C GLU A 198 -43.23 12.34 -13.33
N PHE A 199 -43.25 13.52 -13.97
CA PHE A 199 -44.46 14.33 -14.15
C PHE A 199 -45.11 14.00 -15.50
N GLU A 200 -46.08 13.07 -15.52
CA GLU A 200 -46.85 12.76 -16.72
C GLU A 200 -47.87 13.87 -17.01
N TRP A 201 -47.72 14.54 -18.16
CA TRP A 201 -48.81 15.32 -18.74
C TRP A 201 -49.86 14.36 -19.31
N GLY A 202 -51.12 14.52 -18.91
CA GLY A 202 -52.18 13.55 -19.19
C GLY A 202 -52.45 13.37 -20.68
N GLY A 203 -52.12 12.18 -21.22
CA GLY A 203 -52.41 11.78 -22.59
C GLY A 203 -52.51 10.26 -22.69
N GLY A 204 -53.61 9.76 -23.26
CA GLY A 204 -53.92 8.32 -23.31
C GLY A 204 -53.05 7.55 -24.31
N GLY A 205 -51.83 7.21 -23.94
CA GLY A 205 -50.95 6.29 -24.68
C GLY A 205 -50.78 4.96 -23.94
N ALA A 206 -50.93 3.84 -24.65
CA ALA A 206 -50.66 2.52 -24.07
C ALA A 206 -49.18 2.40 -23.63
N PRO A 207 -48.87 1.72 -22.51
CA PRO A 207 -47.52 1.73 -21.94
C PRO A 207 -46.52 1.09 -22.89
N VAL A 208 -45.66 1.92 -23.49
CA VAL A 208 -44.56 1.49 -24.35
C VAL A 208 -43.56 0.72 -23.49
N ARG A 209 -43.66 -0.62 -23.54
CA ARG A 209 -42.67 -1.52 -22.94
C ARG A 209 -41.32 -1.31 -23.62
N ALA A 210 -40.47 -0.46 -23.04
CA ALA A 210 -39.11 -0.25 -23.49
C ALA A 210 -38.41 -1.61 -23.66
N GLY A 211 -38.05 -1.94 -24.90
CA GLY A 211 -37.84 -3.32 -25.32
C GLY A 211 -36.70 -4.02 -24.58
N ALA A 212 -36.88 -5.31 -24.27
CA ALA A 212 -35.91 -6.16 -23.60
C ALA A 212 -34.70 -6.49 -24.51
N ARG A 213 -33.88 -5.49 -24.85
CA ARG A 213 -32.64 -5.62 -25.64
C ARG A 213 -31.36 -5.45 -24.81
N GLY A 214 -31.45 -5.00 -23.56
CA GLY A 214 -30.31 -4.96 -22.62
C GLY A 214 -29.97 -6.30 -21.97
N ALA A 215 -30.91 -7.26 -21.94
CA ALA A 215 -30.75 -8.51 -21.21
C ALA A 215 -29.66 -9.46 -21.79
N ALA A 216 -29.32 -9.33 -23.07
CA ALA A 216 -28.32 -10.18 -23.72
C ALA A 216 -26.89 -9.95 -23.15
N ALA A 217 -26.57 -8.74 -22.70
CA ALA A 217 -25.23 -8.40 -22.22
C ALA A 217 -24.82 -9.15 -20.94
N ALA A 218 -25.79 -9.57 -20.12
CA ALA A 218 -25.52 -10.32 -18.88
C ALA A 218 -25.10 -11.78 -19.13
N GLY A 219 -25.46 -12.37 -20.28
CA GLY A 219 -25.11 -13.76 -20.61
C GLY A 219 -23.70 -13.92 -21.20
N CYS A 220 -23.21 -12.92 -21.93
CA CYS A 220 -21.99 -13.05 -22.73
C CYS A 220 -20.69 -13.16 -21.92
N VAL A 221 -20.67 -12.74 -20.65
CA VAL A 221 -19.47 -12.85 -19.79
C VAL A 221 -19.28 -14.27 -19.24
N LEU A 222 -20.36 -15.03 -19.00
CA LEU A 222 -20.27 -16.46 -18.63
C LEU A 222 -20.07 -17.37 -19.85
N ALA A 223 -20.58 -16.99 -21.02
CA ALA A 223 -20.51 -17.81 -22.23
C ALA A 223 -19.09 -17.93 -22.82
N LEU A 224 -18.22 -16.95 -22.57
CA LEU A 224 -16.83 -16.97 -23.06
C LEU A 224 -15.90 -17.92 -22.27
N SER A 225 -16.39 -18.52 -21.18
CA SER A 225 -15.63 -19.51 -20.39
C SER A 225 -15.60 -20.92 -21.00
N ILE A 226 -16.41 -21.20 -22.03
CA ILE A 226 -16.58 -22.54 -22.63
C ILE A 226 -16.20 -22.56 -24.13
N GLY A 227 -16.19 -21.39 -24.79
CA GLY A 227 -15.97 -21.24 -26.25
C GLY A 227 -14.53 -21.37 -26.76
N ALA A 228 -13.65 -22.13 -26.10
CA ALA A 228 -12.25 -22.32 -26.52
C ALA A 228 -11.74 -23.78 -26.44
N ALA A 229 -12.57 -24.74 -26.01
CA ALA A 229 -12.19 -26.14 -25.85
C ALA A 229 -12.20 -26.94 -27.19
N GLN A 230 -11.49 -26.45 -28.22
CA GLN A 230 -11.36 -27.13 -29.51
C GLN A 230 -9.93 -27.10 -30.08
N SER A 231 -8.98 -27.69 -29.34
CA SER A 231 -7.70 -28.13 -29.91
C SER A 231 -7.19 -29.37 -29.18
N GLY A 232 -7.42 -30.54 -29.79
CA GLY A 232 -6.75 -31.84 -29.57
C GLY A 232 -6.40 -32.32 -28.15
N PRO A 233 -6.86 -33.51 -27.70
CA PRO A 233 -6.35 -34.09 -26.46
C PRO A 233 -4.88 -34.51 -26.63
N HIS A 234 -3.95 -33.71 -26.11
CA HIS A 234 -2.64 -34.21 -25.74
C HIS A 234 -2.78 -35.03 -24.47
N GLU A 235 -2.50 -36.32 -24.54
CA GLU A 235 -2.41 -37.21 -23.38
C GLU A 235 -1.18 -36.87 -22.54
N ALA A 236 -1.26 -35.77 -21.79
CA ALA A 236 -0.44 -35.54 -20.62
C ALA A 236 -0.82 -36.62 -19.58
N THR A 237 -0.15 -37.76 -19.64
CA THR A 237 -0.33 -38.85 -18.68
C THR A 237 -0.17 -38.31 -17.26
N ALA A 238 -0.86 -38.93 -16.30
CA ALA A 238 -0.83 -38.54 -14.88
C ALA A 238 0.51 -38.92 -14.23
N ALA A 239 1.60 -38.32 -14.70
CA ALA A 239 2.88 -38.32 -14.05
C ALA A 239 2.70 -37.73 -12.65
N LYS A 240 2.96 -38.53 -11.61
CA LYS A 240 3.17 -38.03 -10.26
C LYS A 240 4.21 -36.92 -10.37
N VAL A 241 3.82 -35.67 -10.12
CA VAL A 241 4.74 -34.52 -10.15
C VAL A 241 5.95 -34.91 -9.28
N PRO A 242 7.15 -35.04 -9.87
CA PRO A 242 8.31 -35.41 -9.09
C PRO A 242 8.49 -34.35 -8.00
N GLN A 243 8.63 -34.80 -6.75
CA GLN A 243 9.04 -33.92 -5.66
C GLN A 243 10.38 -33.32 -6.09
N ALA A 244 10.36 -32.07 -6.56
CA ALA A 244 11.44 -31.51 -7.35
C ALA A 244 12.75 -31.62 -6.55
N ALA A 245 13.69 -32.41 -7.08
CA ALA A 245 14.97 -32.62 -6.43
C ALA A 245 15.62 -31.26 -6.24
N SER A 246 15.92 -30.90 -4.99
CA SER A 246 16.38 -29.57 -4.62
C SER A 246 17.74 -29.30 -5.24
N ALA A 247 17.76 -28.75 -6.46
CA ALA A 247 18.92 -28.10 -7.02
C ALA A 247 19.44 -27.10 -5.98
N ALA A 248 20.72 -27.19 -5.62
CA ALA A 248 21.29 -26.29 -4.64
C ALA A 248 21.17 -24.84 -5.17
N ALA A 249 20.64 -23.94 -4.34
CA ALA A 249 20.47 -22.54 -4.71
C ALA A 249 21.81 -21.96 -5.17
N LYS A 250 21.82 -21.34 -6.35
CA LYS A 250 23.01 -20.74 -6.96
C LYS A 250 23.52 -19.50 -6.19
N GLY A 251 22.74 -19.02 -5.22
CA GLY A 251 23.10 -17.94 -4.31
C GLY A 251 22.89 -16.54 -4.90
N PRO A 252 23.23 -15.49 -4.14
CA PRO A 252 22.96 -14.11 -4.55
C PRO A 252 23.67 -13.71 -5.83
N GLY A 253 24.84 -14.29 -6.15
CA GLY A 253 25.57 -13.98 -7.39
C GLY A 253 24.78 -14.31 -8.67
N ALA A 254 24.06 -15.43 -8.72
CA ALA A 254 23.22 -15.77 -9.87
C ALA A 254 21.98 -14.86 -9.96
N ALA A 255 21.40 -14.49 -8.82
CA ALA A 255 20.31 -13.53 -8.75
C ALA A 255 20.73 -12.11 -9.19
N VAL A 256 21.93 -11.67 -8.81
CA VAL A 256 22.55 -10.42 -9.31
C VAL A 256 22.77 -10.46 -10.82
N SER A 257 23.22 -11.60 -11.39
CA SER A 257 23.35 -11.77 -12.84
C SER A 257 22.00 -11.70 -13.55
N TYR A 258 20.95 -12.30 -13.00
CA TYR A 258 19.58 -12.16 -13.51
C TYR A 258 19.11 -10.70 -13.48
N LEU A 259 19.31 -9.99 -12.35
CA LEU A 259 18.95 -8.57 -12.24
C LEU A 259 19.70 -7.72 -13.27
N ARG A 260 21.02 -7.89 -13.42
CA ARG A 260 21.82 -7.19 -14.45
C ARG A 260 21.31 -7.47 -15.87
N ALA A 261 20.90 -8.70 -16.17
CA ALA A 261 20.32 -9.07 -17.46
C ALA A 261 18.89 -8.52 -17.71
N ALA A 262 18.20 -8.07 -16.65
CA ALA A 262 16.86 -7.49 -16.73
C ALA A 262 16.86 -5.96 -16.89
N GLN A 263 18.03 -5.30 -17.02
CA GLN A 263 18.15 -3.85 -17.12
C GLN A 263 17.76 -3.34 -18.51
N ASN A 264 16.77 -2.44 -18.56
CA ASN A 264 16.32 -1.80 -19.78
C ASN A 264 17.37 -0.80 -20.30
N THR A 265 17.30 -0.46 -21.60
CA THR A 265 18.28 0.41 -22.26
C THR A 265 18.19 1.90 -21.87
N ASP A 266 17.16 2.30 -21.12
CA ASP A 266 17.07 3.59 -20.43
C ASP A 266 17.87 3.61 -19.11
N GLY A 267 18.42 2.47 -18.69
CA GLY A 267 19.15 2.26 -17.43
C GLY A 267 18.28 1.74 -16.28
N GLY A 268 16.95 1.79 -16.42
CA GLY A 268 15.99 1.42 -15.38
C GLY A 268 15.59 -0.07 -15.37
N PHE A 269 14.60 -0.38 -14.53
CA PHE A 269 14.02 -1.71 -14.39
C PHE A 269 12.49 -1.66 -14.35
N GLY A 270 11.85 -2.59 -15.06
CA GLY A 270 10.44 -2.96 -14.86
C GLY A 270 10.26 -4.06 -13.80
N PHE A 271 9.03 -4.51 -13.57
CA PHE A 271 8.75 -5.59 -12.60
C PHE A 271 9.11 -7.00 -13.12
N SER A 272 9.28 -7.14 -14.44
CA SER A 272 9.76 -8.31 -15.17
C SER A 272 10.76 -7.85 -16.25
N PRO A 273 11.66 -8.70 -16.77
CA PRO A 273 12.56 -8.34 -17.86
C PRO A 273 11.78 -7.87 -19.10
N GLY A 274 12.22 -6.78 -19.72
CA GLY A 274 11.56 -6.22 -20.92
C GLY A 274 10.21 -5.54 -20.68
N VAL A 275 9.77 -5.39 -19.43
CA VAL A 275 8.68 -4.47 -19.06
C VAL A 275 9.24 -3.07 -18.86
N GLU A 276 8.47 -2.05 -19.24
CA GLU A 276 8.79 -0.63 -19.07
C GLU A 276 9.32 -0.30 -17.67
N SER A 277 10.34 0.55 -17.62
CA SER A 277 10.99 0.97 -16.38
C SER A 277 10.08 1.82 -15.52
N SER A 278 10.27 1.79 -14.20
CA SER A 278 9.63 2.74 -13.28
C SER A 278 10.59 3.17 -12.17
N PRO A 279 10.43 4.36 -11.56
CA PRO A 279 11.20 4.76 -10.39
C PRO A 279 11.07 3.76 -9.24
N ALA A 280 9.86 3.18 -9.09
CA ALA A 280 9.51 2.17 -8.09
C ALA A 280 10.35 0.89 -8.21
N MET A 281 10.28 0.22 -9.37
CA MET A 281 11.00 -1.04 -9.58
C MET A 281 12.51 -0.83 -9.71
N THR A 282 12.94 0.32 -10.27
CA THR A 282 14.36 0.67 -10.37
C THR A 282 15.00 0.79 -9.00
N GLY A 283 14.43 1.59 -8.08
CA GLY A 283 15.01 1.74 -6.73
C GLY A 283 14.98 0.45 -5.90
N TRP A 284 13.94 -0.38 -6.01
CA TRP A 284 13.94 -1.70 -5.34
C TRP A 284 15.03 -2.64 -5.88
N THR A 285 15.31 -2.57 -7.18
CA THR A 285 16.37 -3.37 -7.82
C THR A 285 17.76 -2.86 -7.43
N VAL A 286 17.96 -1.53 -7.34
CA VAL A 286 19.19 -0.90 -6.83
C VAL A 286 19.50 -1.37 -5.41
N LEU A 287 18.55 -1.27 -4.47
CA LEU A 287 18.72 -1.79 -3.10
C LEU A 287 19.02 -3.29 -3.06
N GLY A 288 18.50 -4.05 -4.03
CA GLY A 288 18.85 -5.45 -4.26
C GLY A 288 20.33 -5.63 -4.63
N LEU A 289 20.81 -4.90 -5.63
CA LEU A 289 22.20 -4.95 -6.12
C LEU A 289 23.20 -4.47 -5.04
N GLU A 290 22.91 -3.36 -4.37
CA GLU A 290 23.75 -2.77 -3.33
C GLU A 290 23.90 -3.70 -2.13
N SER A 291 22.83 -4.41 -1.74
CA SER A 291 22.89 -5.40 -0.66
C SER A 291 23.86 -6.56 -0.95
N ALA A 292 24.15 -6.84 -2.22
CA ALA A 292 25.15 -7.81 -2.68
C ALA A 292 26.52 -7.18 -2.96
N GLY A 293 26.73 -5.91 -2.61
CA GLY A 293 27.97 -5.17 -2.83
C GLY A 293 28.17 -4.68 -4.27
N VAL A 294 27.13 -4.64 -5.10
CA VAL A 294 27.20 -4.07 -6.45
C VAL A 294 26.84 -2.59 -6.40
N ASN A 295 27.76 -1.72 -6.80
CA ASN A 295 27.49 -0.29 -6.93
C ASN A 295 26.62 -0.05 -8.19
N PRO A 296 25.46 0.63 -8.09
CA PRO A 296 24.57 0.83 -9.23
C PRO A 296 25.17 1.72 -10.34
N LEU A 297 26.19 2.55 -10.06
CA LEU A 297 26.88 3.38 -11.04
C LEU A 297 27.71 2.56 -12.06
N GLU A 298 27.99 1.30 -11.74
CA GLU A 298 28.69 0.31 -12.58
C GLU A 298 27.72 -0.61 -13.36
N VAL A 299 26.41 -0.49 -13.14
CA VAL A 299 25.39 -1.34 -13.75
C VAL A 299 24.86 -0.61 -14.98
N ARG A 300 25.22 -1.05 -16.19
CA ARG A 300 24.91 -0.32 -17.44
C ARG A 300 24.22 -1.17 -18.51
N SER A 301 23.15 -0.59 -19.06
CA SER A 301 22.42 -1.04 -20.25
C SER A 301 22.09 0.19 -21.10
N GLY A 302 22.23 0.10 -22.43
CA GLY A 302 22.16 1.28 -23.32
C GLY A 302 23.17 2.39 -23.02
N GLY A 303 24.20 2.13 -22.21
CA GLY A 303 25.14 3.13 -21.66
C GLY A 303 24.67 3.83 -20.38
N LYS A 304 23.41 3.66 -19.99
CA LYS A 304 22.76 4.28 -18.82
C LYS A 304 22.78 3.40 -17.58
N THR A 305 22.80 4.02 -16.41
CA THR A 305 22.70 3.37 -15.09
C THR A 305 21.31 3.49 -14.48
N PRO A 306 20.98 2.70 -13.43
CA PRO A 306 19.76 2.90 -12.65
C PRO A 306 19.73 4.28 -11.98
N ILE A 307 20.89 4.85 -11.67
CA ILE A 307 21.02 6.21 -11.14
C ILE A 307 20.71 7.26 -12.21
N ASP A 308 21.23 7.13 -13.44
CA ASP A 308 20.87 8.00 -14.57
C ASP A 308 19.34 8.03 -14.75
N TYR A 309 18.69 6.85 -14.68
CA TYR A 309 17.24 6.72 -14.80
C TYR A 309 16.48 7.40 -13.65
N LEU A 310 16.90 7.18 -12.39
CA LEU A 310 16.30 7.82 -11.21
C LEU A 310 16.51 9.35 -11.21
N GLN A 311 17.61 9.84 -11.80
CA GLN A 311 17.85 11.26 -12.00
C GLN A 311 16.93 11.85 -13.08
N SER A 312 16.76 11.18 -14.23
CA SER A 312 15.83 11.66 -15.28
C SER A 312 14.36 11.62 -14.86
N THR A 313 13.99 10.71 -13.96
CA THR A 313 12.61 10.54 -13.45
C THR A 313 12.37 11.23 -12.11
N VAL A 314 13.26 12.14 -11.65
CA VAL A 314 13.15 12.79 -10.34
C VAL A 314 11.86 13.60 -10.13
N GLY A 315 11.20 14.02 -11.22
CA GLY A 315 9.88 14.67 -11.18
C GLY A 315 8.72 13.74 -10.78
N GLU A 316 8.85 12.43 -11.03
CA GLU A 316 7.85 11.42 -10.67
C GLU A 316 7.95 11.01 -9.18
N ILE A 317 9.13 11.20 -8.57
CA ILE A 317 9.46 10.85 -7.19
C ILE A 317 8.73 11.82 -6.23
N SER A 318 7.48 11.46 -5.95
CA SER A 318 6.46 12.35 -5.41
C SER A 318 5.81 11.82 -4.13
N THR A 319 5.54 10.52 -4.01
CA THR A 319 4.94 9.93 -2.79
C THR A 319 5.97 9.80 -1.66
N THR A 320 5.49 9.70 -0.43
CA THR A 320 6.34 9.47 0.76
C THR A 320 7.26 8.26 0.56
N GLY A 321 6.70 7.12 0.15
CA GLY A 321 7.47 5.88 -0.06
C GLY A 321 8.44 5.95 -1.24
N ASP A 322 8.17 6.75 -2.28
CA ASP A 322 9.13 6.98 -3.36
C ASP A 322 10.33 7.81 -2.91
N ILE A 323 10.07 8.85 -2.11
CA ILE A 323 11.11 9.70 -1.55
C ILE A 323 12.01 8.88 -0.61
N GLU A 324 11.43 8.10 0.32
CA GLU A 324 12.16 7.26 1.28
C GLU A 324 13.02 6.20 0.60
N ARG A 325 12.42 5.46 -0.34
CA ARG A 325 13.06 4.39 -1.10
C ARG A 325 14.17 4.91 -2.02
N THR A 326 13.98 6.09 -2.63
CA THR A 326 15.04 6.72 -3.42
C THR A 326 16.18 7.22 -2.54
N ILE A 327 15.92 7.86 -1.39
CA ILE A 327 16.98 8.27 -0.44
C ILE A 327 17.86 7.06 -0.07
N LEU A 328 17.23 5.94 0.33
CA LEU A 328 17.97 4.70 0.65
C LEU A 328 18.84 4.21 -0.53
N ALA A 329 18.32 4.28 -1.76
CA ALA A 329 18.97 3.76 -2.98
C ALA A 329 20.00 4.72 -3.61
N ILE A 330 20.21 5.91 -3.05
CA ILE A 330 21.22 6.87 -3.54
C ILE A 330 22.27 7.19 -2.50
N GLU A 331 21.93 7.22 -1.21
CA GLU A 331 22.92 7.32 -0.12
C GLU A 331 23.80 6.04 -0.10
N ALA A 332 23.22 4.86 -0.33
CA ALA A 332 23.97 3.61 -0.50
C ALA A 332 24.86 3.59 -1.77
N ALA A 333 24.50 4.36 -2.79
CA ALA A 333 25.32 4.59 -3.98
C ALA A 333 26.42 5.65 -3.78
N GLY A 334 26.47 6.32 -2.61
CA GLY A 334 27.41 7.39 -2.28
C GLY A 334 27.00 8.78 -2.78
N LEU A 335 25.70 9.06 -2.89
CA LEU A 335 25.14 10.30 -3.45
C LEU A 335 24.27 11.06 -2.43
N ASP A 336 24.55 12.36 -2.25
CA ASP A 336 23.80 13.22 -1.32
C ASP A 336 22.34 13.43 -1.75
N SER A 337 21.40 12.85 -0.97
CA SER A 337 19.97 12.94 -1.24
C SER A 337 19.37 14.34 -1.03
N ARG A 338 20.12 15.29 -0.46
CA ARG A 338 19.73 16.71 -0.36
C ARG A 338 19.94 17.48 -1.67
N ARG A 339 20.64 16.89 -2.64
CA ARG A 339 21.06 17.55 -3.90
C ARG A 339 20.76 16.71 -5.14
N PHE A 340 19.98 15.64 -5.00
CA PHE A 340 19.73 14.67 -6.06
C PHE A 340 18.93 15.26 -7.22
N ALA A 341 19.56 15.43 -8.38
CA ALA A 341 18.96 15.99 -9.60
C ALA A 341 18.19 17.30 -9.35
N GLY A 342 18.74 18.20 -8.53
CA GLY A 342 18.13 19.49 -8.17
C GLY A 342 16.99 19.40 -7.13
N SER A 343 16.69 18.21 -6.60
CA SER A 343 15.73 18.01 -5.51
C SER A 343 16.41 17.70 -4.18
N ASP A 344 16.01 18.41 -3.12
CA ASP A 344 16.25 17.99 -1.74
C ASP A 344 15.18 16.99 -1.31
N LEU A 345 15.52 15.69 -1.35
CA LEU A 345 14.63 14.61 -0.94
C LEU A 345 14.46 14.56 0.58
N VAL A 346 15.49 14.91 1.36
CA VAL A 346 15.47 14.93 2.83
C VAL A 346 14.48 15.99 3.35
N SER A 347 14.46 17.17 2.73
CA SER A 347 13.48 18.22 3.06
C SER A 347 12.08 17.89 2.52
N LYS A 348 11.94 17.29 1.33
CA LYS A 348 10.65 16.75 0.85
C LYS A 348 10.08 15.72 1.83
N LEU A 349 10.92 14.85 2.42
CA LEU A 349 10.52 13.84 3.38
C LEU A 349 10.13 14.42 4.73
N ASN A 350 10.94 15.34 5.28
CA ASN A 350 10.66 15.94 6.59
C ASN A 350 9.40 16.81 6.58
N ARG A 351 9.07 17.49 5.47
CA ARG A 351 7.78 18.22 5.34
C ARG A 351 6.54 17.31 5.38
N ARG A 352 6.70 16.00 5.18
CA ARG A 352 5.61 15.00 5.24
C ARG A 352 5.48 14.32 6.63
N ARG A 353 6.36 14.64 7.58
CA ARG A 353 6.39 14.07 8.93
C ARG A 353 5.42 14.83 9.85
N GLY A 354 4.47 14.11 10.44
CA GLY A 354 3.50 14.66 11.39
C GLY A 354 4.15 15.11 12.71
N GLY A 355 3.42 15.94 13.47
CA GLY A 355 3.88 16.46 14.77
C GLY A 355 4.18 15.38 15.81
N ASP A 356 3.54 14.22 15.71
CA ASP A 356 3.79 13.04 16.55
C ASP A 356 5.01 12.21 16.11
N GLY A 357 5.62 12.54 14.98
CA GLY A 357 6.75 11.82 14.38
C GLY A 357 6.37 10.72 13.40
N SER A 358 5.08 10.44 13.16
CA SER A 358 4.65 9.50 12.14
C SER A 358 4.67 10.11 10.73
N TRP A 359 4.65 9.28 9.70
CA TRP A 359 4.25 9.69 8.37
C TRP A 359 2.82 9.16 8.09
N GLY A 360 1.84 10.05 8.28
CA GLY A 360 0.43 9.76 8.02
C GLY A 360 -0.19 8.66 8.88
N GLN A 361 0.24 8.50 10.14
CA GLN A 361 -0.21 7.44 11.07
C GLN A 361 0.02 5.98 10.59
N GLN A 362 0.80 5.77 9.53
CA GLN A 362 1.09 4.44 8.98
C GLN A 362 2.44 3.93 9.45
N VAL A 363 2.52 2.62 9.73
CA VAL A 363 3.72 1.99 10.29
C VAL A 363 4.83 1.91 9.25
N ASN A 364 4.53 1.48 8.03
CA ASN A 364 5.55 1.26 7.01
C ASN A 364 6.22 2.56 6.54
N PRO A 365 5.50 3.63 6.15
CA PRO A 365 6.11 4.95 5.95
C PRO A 365 6.89 5.44 7.17
N THR A 366 6.40 5.23 8.40
CA THR A 366 7.16 5.66 9.59
C THR A 366 8.45 4.85 9.80
N ALA A 367 8.50 3.58 9.37
CA ALA A 367 9.71 2.77 9.37
C ALA A 367 10.69 3.19 8.27
N PHE A 368 10.22 3.33 7.02
CA PHE A 368 11.05 3.76 5.89
C PHE A 368 11.55 5.19 6.03
N GLY A 369 10.74 6.12 6.56
CA GLY A 369 11.15 7.49 6.87
C GLY A 369 12.21 7.57 7.97
N VAL A 370 12.22 6.64 8.93
CA VAL A 370 13.34 6.49 9.88
C VAL A 370 14.60 6.01 9.15
N LEU A 371 14.49 4.92 8.39
CA LEU A 371 15.63 4.32 7.67
C LEU A 371 16.27 5.29 6.67
N ALA A 372 15.47 6.01 5.90
CA ALA A 372 15.93 6.98 4.91
C ALA A 372 16.66 8.17 5.55
N LEU A 373 16.13 8.71 6.66
CA LEU A 373 16.81 9.79 7.39
C LEU A 373 18.05 9.30 8.14
N ASP A 374 18.12 8.03 8.50
CA ASP A 374 19.33 7.45 9.10
C ASP A 374 20.44 7.30 8.05
N ALA A 375 20.12 6.74 6.87
CA ALA A 375 21.03 6.66 5.72
C ALA A 375 21.59 8.03 5.33
N ALA A 376 20.73 9.05 5.23
CA ALA A 376 21.13 10.42 4.92
C ALA A 376 21.87 11.14 6.07
N SER A 377 22.31 10.43 7.13
CA SER A 377 23.00 10.99 8.30
C SER A 377 22.19 12.09 9.05
N ALA A 378 20.87 12.03 8.98
CA ALA A 378 19.92 12.88 9.70
C ALA A 378 19.24 12.15 10.89
N GLY A 379 19.78 11.01 11.31
CA GLY A 379 19.19 10.09 12.30
C GLY A 379 18.88 10.69 13.68
N SER A 380 19.51 11.82 14.06
CA SER A 380 19.18 12.57 15.28
C SER A 380 17.71 13.00 15.35
N ALA A 381 17.04 13.18 14.20
CA ALA A 381 15.62 13.51 14.11
C ALA A 381 14.68 12.31 14.38
N ASN A 382 15.18 11.07 14.35
CA ASN A 382 14.36 9.85 14.42
C ASN A 382 13.82 9.52 15.82
N ASN A 383 14.26 10.23 16.86
CA ASN A 383 13.87 10.03 18.25
C ASN A 383 12.34 9.98 18.47
N ARG A 384 11.55 10.82 17.77
CA ARG A 384 10.07 10.81 17.82
C ARG A 384 9.46 9.64 17.05
N SER A 385 9.87 9.45 15.79
CA SER A 385 9.37 8.36 14.92
C SER A 385 9.61 6.97 15.53
N ALA A 386 10.79 6.73 16.12
CA ALA A 386 11.08 5.48 16.81
C ALA A 386 10.21 5.27 18.07
N ALA A 387 9.90 6.35 18.82
CA ALA A 387 8.95 6.28 19.94
C ALA A 387 7.51 5.99 19.46
N TRP A 388 7.08 6.59 18.35
CA TRP A 388 5.78 6.30 17.73
C TRP A 388 5.69 4.83 17.31
N LEU A 389 6.72 4.29 16.65
CA LEU A 389 6.78 2.87 16.25
C LEU A 389 6.68 1.93 17.46
N VAL A 390 7.37 2.23 18.57
CA VAL A 390 7.22 1.47 19.83
C VAL A 390 5.79 1.56 20.38
N GLY A 391 5.13 2.71 20.28
CA GLY A 391 3.73 2.92 20.67
C GLY A 391 2.67 2.38 19.69
N ALA A 392 3.10 1.86 18.54
CA ALA A 392 2.27 1.22 17.53
C ALA A 392 2.39 -0.32 17.53
N GLN A 393 3.23 -0.90 18.39
CA GLN A 393 3.40 -2.36 18.50
C GLN A 393 2.17 -3.03 19.11
N ASN A 394 1.74 -4.16 18.53
CA ASN A 394 0.62 -4.94 19.03
C ASN A 394 1.00 -5.80 20.25
N THR A 395 -0.01 -6.33 20.94
CA THR A 395 0.15 -7.16 22.15
C THR A 395 0.83 -8.50 21.90
N ASP A 396 0.79 -9.02 20.66
CA ASP A 396 1.51 -10.22 20.22
C ASP A 396 3.00 -9.97 19.95
N GLY A 397 3.44 -8.71 19.99
CA GLY A 397 4.82 -8.29 19.72
C GLY A 397 5.14 -7.99 18.26
N GLY A 398 4.20 -8.15 17.34
CA GLY A 398 4.38 -7.73 15.94
C GLY A 398 3.85 -6.32 15.66
N TRP A 399 3.86 -5.95 14.38
CA TRP A 399 3.24 -4.75 13.84
C TRP A 399 2.41 -5.08 12.60
N GLY A 400 1.27 -4.41 12.43
CA GLY A 400 0.55 -4.32 11.16
C GLY A 400 0.98 -3.08 10.36
N PHE A 401 0.51 -2.93 9.11
CA PHE A 401 0.88 -1.80 8.23
C PHE A 401 0.45 -0.42 8.75
N ALA A 402 -0.53 -0.37 9.66
CA ALA A 402 -0.96 0.81 10.39
C ALA A 402 -1.26 0.44 11.86
N ARG A 403 -1.34 1.45 12.73
CA ARG A 403 -1.52 1.26 14.18
C ARG A 403 -2.85 0.54 14.48
N GLY A 404 -2.79 -0.55 15.23
CA GLY A 404 -3.96 -1.37 15.61
C GLY A 404 -4.46 -2.33 14.53
N VAL A 405 -3.82 -2.38 13.34
CA VAL A 405 -4.00 -3.46 12.37
C VAL A 405 -3.32 -4.72 12.91
N PRO A 406 -3.91 -5.94 12.73
CA PRO A 406 -3.26 -7.19 13.11
C PRO A 406 -1.83 -7.33 12.58
N SER A 407 -0.97 -7.96 13.38
CA SER A 407 0.45 -8.10 13.07
C SER A 407 0.71 -8.96 11.85
N GLU A 408 1.72 -8.56 11.07
CA GLU A 408 2.10 -9.17 9.81
C GLU A 408 3.64 -9.16 9.64
N SER A 409 4.22 -10.06 8.84
CA SER A 409 5.67 -10.31 8.82
C SER A 409 6.52 -9.20 8.18
N ASP A 410 5.98 -8.50 7.20
CA ASP A 410 6.65 -7.52 6.37
C ASP A 410 6.79 -6.21 7.14
N SER A 411 5.69 -5.69 7.70
CA SER A 411 5.72 -4.56 8.64
C SER A 411 6.58 -4.85 9.86
N THR A 412 6.51 -6.05 10.44
CA THR A 412 7.39 -6.43 11.57
C THR A 412 8.86 -6.42 11.14
N GLY A 413 9.18 -6.93 9.94
CA GLY A 413 10.52 -6.92 9.37
C GLY A 413 11.06 -5.51 9.10
N ALA A 414 10.22 -4.59 8.63
CA ALA A 414 10.58 -3.19 8.39
C ALA A 414 10.80 -2.42 9.71
N VAL A 415 9.92 -2.58 10.70
CA VAL A 415 10.04 -1.87 12.00
C VAL A 415 11.23 -2.37 12.82
N LEU A 416 11.57 -3.65 12.75
CA LEU A 416 12.79 -4.18 13.38
C LEU A 416 14.05 -3.48 12.87
N GLN A 417 14.12 -3.20 11.57
CA GLN A 417 15.23 -2.45 10.97
C GLN A 417 15.21 -0.98 11.42
N ALA A 418 14.07 -0.30 11.32
CA ALA A 418 13.94 1.10 11.71
C ALA A 418 14.29 1.35 13.19
N LEU A 419 13.87 0.48 14.10
CA LEU A 419 14.20 0.58 15.53
C LEU A 419 15.69 0.28 15.81
N ALA A 420 16.29 -0.65 15.08
CA ALA A 420 17.71 -0.97 15.21
C ALA A 420 18.60 0.19 14.71
N ALA A 421 18.29 0.75 13.54
CA ALA A 421 18.95 1.94 12.98
C ALA A 421 18.87 3.14 13.94
N ALA A 422 17.65 3.45 14.43
CA ALA A 422 17.43 4.50 15.43
C ALA A 422 18.00 4.19 16.84
N GLY A 423 18.73 3.08 17.03
CA GLY A 423 19.37 2.68 18.29
C GLY A 423 18.40 2.50 19.47
N ARG A 424 17.11 2.26 19.21
CA ARG A 424 16.02 2.43 20.18
C ARG A 424 15.09 1.23 20.27
N GLY A 425 14.25 1.22 21.31
CA GLY A 425 13.16 0.24 21.43
C GLY A 425 13.62 -1.21 21.60
N ARG A 426 14.80 -1.49 22.19
CA ARG A 426 15.33 -2.87 22.37
C ARG A 426 14.29 -3.89 22.90
N ALA A 427 13.43 -3.49 23.83
CA ALA A 427 12.35 -4.36 24.33
C ALA A 427 11.29 -4.67 23.26
N ALA A 428 10.93 -3.69 22.43
CA ALA A 428 10.04 -3.88 21.28
C ALA A 428 10.69 -4.73 20.18
N ILE A 429 12.00 -4.53 19.90
CA ILE A 429 12.78 -5.36 18.98
C ILE A 429 12.74 -6.83 19.44
N ASN A 430 13.03 -7.11 20.72
CA ASN A 430 12.98 -8.46 21.27
C ASN A 430 11.58 -9.10 21.10
N ARG A 431 10.50 -8.32 21.32
CA ARG A 431 9.12 -8.78 21.06
C ARG A 431 8.85 -9.09 19.58
N GLY A 432 9.35 -8.27 18.65
CA GLY A 432 9.22 -8.52 17.21
C GLY A 432 9.95 -9.77 16.73
N VAL A 433 11.14 -10.03 17.28
CA VAL A 433 11.87 -11.30 17.06
C VAL A 433 11.09 -12.49 17.63
N SER A 434 10.46 -12.33 18.80
CA SER A 434 9.59 -13.38 19.36
C SER A 434 8.31 -13.59 18.53
N TYR A 435 7.72 -12.54 17.94
CA TYR A 435 6.60 -12.67 17.02
C TYR A 435 7.00 -13.47 15.77
N LEU A 436 8.07 -13.06 15.08
CA LEU A 436 8.58 -13.78 13.89
C LEU A 436 8.97 -15.24 14.21
N ARG A 437 9.47 -15.51 15.42
CA ARG A 437 9.75 -16.89 15.86
C ARG A 437 8.48 -17.75 15.99
N GLN A 438 7.34 -17.15 16.35
CA GLN A 438 6.07 -17.84 16.52
C GLN A 438 5.33 -18.03 15.19
N THR A 439 5.43 -17.07 14.27
CA THR A 439 4.70 -17.05 12.99
C THR A 439 5.43 -17.70 11.81
N GLN A 440 6.69 -18.13 11.97
CA GLN A 440 7.39 -18.94 10.96
C GLN A 440 6.61 -20.23 10.66
N LEU A 441 6.33 -20.47 9.38
CA LEU A 441 5.60 -21.65 8.91
C LEU A 441 6.52 -22.87 8.76
N ASP A 442 5.97 -24.09 8.81
CA ASP A 442 6.76 -25.33 8.84
C ASP A 442 7.58 -25.60 7.56
N GLY A 443 7.37 -24.82 6.49
CA GLY A 443 8.24 -24.79 5.31
C GLY A 443 9.54 -23.97 5.49
N GLY A 444 9.70 -23.27 6.62
CA GLY A 444 10.81 -22.36 6.94
C GLY A 444 10.54 -20.89 6.61
N GLY A 445 9.61 -20.60 5.69
CA GLY A 445 9.29 -19.25 5.23
C GLY A 445 8.18 -18.55 6.03
N PHE A 446 7.89 -17.31 5.61
CA PHE A 446 6.85 -16.44 6.16
C PHE A 446 5.77 -16.12 5.13
N ALA A 447 4.55 -15.93 5.60
CA ALA A 447 3.44 -15.36 4.87
C ALA A 447 3.10 -13.99 5.47
N LEU A 448 2.63 -13.07 4.62
CA LEU A 448 2.24 -11.71 5.01
C LEU A 448 1.38 -11.71 6.29
N ALA A 449 0.17 -12.26 6.22
CA ALA A 449 -0.77 -12.32 7.33
C ALA A 449 -1.17 -13.76 7.70
N GLY A 450 -1.70 -13.93 8.91
CA GLY A 450 -1.97 -15.24 9.53
C GLY A 450 -2.84 -16.18 8.69
N GLY A 451 -2.33 -17.40 8.46
CA GLY A 451 -2.98 -18.43 7.63
C GLY A 451 -2.65 -18.35 6.12
N GLY A 452 -1.94 -17.31 5.67
CA GLY A 452 -1.46 -17.22 4.29
C GLY A 452 -0.41 -18.28 3.94
N ALA A 453 -0.20 -18.50 2.64
CA ALA A 453 0.91 -19.31 2.15
C ALA A 453 2.23 -18.53 2.23
N ALA A 454 3.32 -19.23 2.57
CA ALA A 454 4.66 -18.63 2.57
C ALA A 454 5.02 -18.05 1.19
N ASN A 455 5.76 -16.94 1.17
CA ASN A 455 6.26 -16.29 -0.05
C ASN A 455 7.64 -15.66 0.17
N ALA A 456 8.34 -15.36 -0.93
CA ALA A 456 9.69 -14.80 -0.91
C ALA A 456 9.79 -13.40 -0.31
N GLN A 457 8.84 -12.49 -0.59
CA GLN A 457 8.89 -11.09 -0.16
C GLN A 457 8.76 -10.97 1.37
N SER A 458 7.72 -11.62 1.94
CA SER A 458 7.52 -11.72 3.39
C SER A 458 8.67 -12.42 4.10
N THR A 459 9.21 -13.48 3.50
CA THR A 459 10.39 -14.17 4.06
C THR A 459 11.63 -13.27 4.02
N ALA A 460 11.80 -12.46 2.98
CA ALA A 460 12.91 -11.53 2.87
C ALA A 460 12.85 -10.40 3.90
N TRP A 461 11.67 -9.80 4.13
CA TRP A 461 11.50 -8.78 5.17
C TRP A 461 11.74 -9.33 6.57
N ALA A 462 11.21 -10.53 6.87
CA ALA A 462 11.47 -11.20 8.14
C ALA A 462 12.97 -11.50 8.34
N VAL A 463 13.70 -11.91 7.28
CA VAL A 463 15.16 -12.11 7.33
C VAL A 463 15.90 -10.80 7.64
N GLN A 464 15.61 -9.71 6.94
CA GLN A 464 16.27 -8.42 7.14
C GLN A 464 15.98 -7.86 8.55
N GLY A 465 14.74 -7.98 9.04
CA GLY A 465 14.37 -7.61 10.40
C GLY A 465 15.10 -8.43 11.48
N LEU A 466 15.28 -9.74 11.25
CA LEU A 466 16.08 -10.60 12.13
C LEU A 466 17.57 -10.20 12.13
N VAL A 467 18.15 -9.92 10.95
CA VAL A 467 19.54 -9.44 10.80
C VAL A 467 19.75 -8.14 11.60
N ALA A 468 18.91 -7.12 11.40
CA ALA A 468 19.01 -5.85 12.12
C ALA A 468 18.81 -6.00 13.64
N ALA A 469 17.96 -6.94 14.06
CA ALA A 469 17.79 -7.29 15.47
C ALA A 469 18.96 -8.10 16.07
N GLY A 470 20.03 -8.37 15.31
CA GLY A 470 21.17 -9.20 15.73
C GLY A 470 20.84 -10.69 15.88
N SER A 471 19.71 -11.14 15.32
CA SER A 471 19.19 -12.50 15.45
C SER A 471 19.47 -13.31 14.19
N SER A 472 20.26 -14.38 14.30
CA SER A 472 20.65 -15.20 13.14
C SER A 472 19.43 -15.87 12.46
N PRO A 473 19.12 -15.55 11.19
CA PRO A 473 18.01 -16.20 10.47
C PRO A 473 18.22 -17.70 10.30
N ARG A 474 19.47 -18.17 10.20
CA ARG A 474 19.83 -19.60 10.13
C ARG A 474 19.49 -20.38 11.41
N ALA A 475 19.43 -19.70 12.55
CA ALA A 475 19.09 -20.30 13.84
C ALA A 475 17.57 -20.36 14.10
N LEU A 476 16.76 -19.65 13.32
CA LEU A 476 15.31 -19.73 13.35
C LEU A 476 14.86 -20.86 12.41
N ARG A 477 14.39 -21.98 12.96
CA ARG A 477 14.00 -23.16 12.16
C ARG A 477 12.64 -23.70 12.60
N ARG A 478 11.79 -23.99 11.61
CA ARG A 478 10.46 -24.59 11.73
C ARG A 478 10.33 -25.70 10.69
N GLY A 479 9.75 -26.86 11.05
CA GLY A 479 9.79 -28.07 10.20
C GLY A 479 11.21 -28.49 9.76
N GLY A 480 12.24 -28.12 10.54
CA GLY A 480 13.65 -28.31 10.20
C GLY A 480 14.25 -27.29 9.22
N ARG A 481 13.46 -26.38 8.63
CA ARG A 481 13.93 -25.39 7.63
C ARG A 481 14.00 -23.98 8.23
N SER A 482 14.99 -23.20 7.78
CA SER A 482 15.15 -21.78 8.06
C SER A 482 14.52 -20.90 6.97
N PRO A 483 14.37 -19.58 7.18
CA PRO A 483 13.91 -18.65 6.14
C PRO A 483 14.83 -18.63 4.92
N LEU A 484 16.13 -18.85 5.12
CA LEU A 484 17.10 -18.92 4.02
C LEU A 484 16.96 -20.23 3.23
N ASP A 485 16.67 -21.35 3.89
CA ASP A 485 16.39 -22.63 3.21
C ASP A 485 15.10 -22.54 2.37
N TYR A 486 14.11 -21.78 2.86
CA TYR A 486 12.88 -21.50 2.12
C TYR A 486 13.16 -20.62 0.89
N LEU A 487 13.87 -19.50 1.04
CA LEU A 487 14.27 -18.65 -0.10
C LEU A 487 15.13 -19.42 -1.11
N ALA A 488 16.08 -20.24 -0.65
CA ALA A 488 16.88 -21.13 -1.49
C ALA A 488 16.00 -22.08 -2.32
N SER A 489 14.91 -22.63 -1.74
CA SER A 489 13.97 -23.49 -2.45
C SER A 489 13.12 -22.78 -3.52
N LEU A 490 13.19 -21.44 -3.60
CA LEU A 490 12.50 -20.61 -4.59
C LEU A 490 13.41 -20.06 -5.69
N GLN A 491 14.73 -20.35 -5.66
CA GLN A 491 15.64 -19.86 -6.68
C GLN A 491 15.58 -20.73 -7.96
N SER A 492 15.27 -20.10 -9.09
CA SER A 492 15.18 -20.71 -10.41
C SER A 492 16.55 -20.95 -11.05
N GLY A 493 16.57 -21.76 -12.11
CA GLY A 493 17.80 -22.20 -12.79
C GLY A 493 18.59 -21.09 -13.48
N ASP A 494 17.96 -19.98 -13.83
CA ASP A 494 18.54 -18.74 -14.35
C ASP A 494 19.05 -17.80 -13.24
N GLY A 495 18.56 -17.97 -12.01
CA GLY A 495 18.99 -17.26 -10.81
C GLY A 495 17.92 -16.41 -10.12
N HIS A 496 16.77 -16.17 -10.74
CA HIS A 496 15.70 -15.37 -10.12
C HIS A 496 15.06 -16.08 -8.92
N TYR A 497 14.46 -15.32 -8.00
CA TYR A 497 13.63 -15.86 -6.92
C TYR A 497 12.14 -15.79 -7.30
N ARG A 498 11.47 -16.95 -7.31
CA ARG A 498 10.02 -17.04 -7.54
C ARG A 498 9.27 -16.50 -6.32
N TYR A 499 8.13 -15.85 -6.51
CA TYR A 499 7.31 -15.35 -5.39
C TYR A 499 6.89 -16.46 -4.42
N SER A 500 6.47 -17.62 -4.94
CA SER A 500 6.19 -18.81 -4.13
C SER A 500 6.41 -20.08 -4.95
N GLN A 501 6.31 -21.25 -4.31
CA GLN A 501 6.38 -22.54 -5.01
C GLN A 501 5.32 -22.66 -6.13
N ALA A 502 4.18 -21.98 -6.00
CA ALA A 502 3.07 -22.01 -6.95
C ALA A 502 3.04 -20.83 -7.94
N THR A 503 3.82 -19.76 -7.72
CA THR A 503 3.66 -18.50 -8.48
C THR A 503 4.98 -17.76 -8.68
N ASP A 504 5.14 -17.20 -9.87
CA ASP A 504 6.34 -16.48 -10.30
C ASP A 504 5.96 -15.10 -10.83
N GLN A 505 5.44 -14.26 -9.94
CA GLN A 505 4.98 -12.90 -10.25
C GLN A 505 6.09 -11.89 -9.94
N THR A 506 6.19 -10.84 -10.77
CA THR A 506 7.15 -9.73 -10.61
C THR A 506 8.59 -10.18 -10.30
N PRO A 507 9.19 -11.10 -11.08
CA PRO A 507 10.44 -11.77 -10.72
C PRO A 507 11.64 -10.84 -10.56
N VAL A 508 11.67 -9.65 -11.18
CA VAL A 508 12.74 -8.66 -10.94
C VAL A 508 12.64 -8.11 -9.51
N TRP A 509 11.45 -7.68 -9.10
CA TRP A 509 11.21 -7.12 -7.76
C TRP A 509 11.42 -8.18 -6.66
N VAL A 510 10.87 -9.38 -6.85
CA VAL A 510 11.04 -10.50 -5.91
C VAL A 510 12.51 -10.91 -5.82
N THR A 511 13.25 -10.91 -6.94
CA THR A 511 14.69 -11.20 -6.92
C THR A 511 15.47 -10.11 -6.19
N GLY A 512 15.14 -8.83 -6.37
CA GLY A 512 15.76 -7.73 -5.60
C GLY A 512 15.65 -7.93 -4.09
N GLN A 513 14.46 -8.27 -3.58
CA GLN A 513 14.24 -8.55 -2.16
C GLN A 513 14.86 -9.90 -1.71
N GLY A 514 14.82 -10.91 -2.58
CA GLY A 514 15.49 -12.20 -2.34
C GLY A 514 17.01 -12.04 -2.18
N VAL A 515 17.65 -11.16 -2.95
CA VAL A 515 19.08 -10.82 -2.81
C VAL A 515 19.36 -10.12 -1.49
N GLN A 516 18.56 -9.13 -1.08
CA GLN A 516 18.72 -8.44 0.23
C GLN A 516 18.79 -9.43 1.40
N ALA A 517 17.86 -10.39 1.41
CA ALA A 517 17.82 -11.44 2.42
C ALA A 517 18.94 -12.48 2.28
N ALA A 518 19.30 -12.89 1.06
CA ALA A 518 20.36 -13.86 0.81
C ALA A 518 21.77 -13.31 1.16
N SER A 519 21.99 -12.02 0.96
CA SER A 519 23.23 -11.30 1.29
C SER A 519 23.38 -10.98 2.78
N LEU A 520 22.32 -11.19 3.58
CA LEU A 520 22.28 -10.95 5.03
C LEU A 520 22.67 -9.52 5.43
N GLN A 521 22.26 -8.55 4.62
CA GLN A 521 22.26 -7.13 4.98
C GLN A 521 20.88 -6.73 5.52
N ALA A 522 20.79 -5.52 6.06
CA ALA A 522 19.55 -4.87 6.47
C ALA A 522 19.71 -3.36 6.29
N PHE A 523 18.60 -2.62 6.22
CA PHE A 523 18.64 -1.17 6.02
C PHE A 523 18.95 -0.40 7.33
N PRO A 524 19.60 0.78 7.23
CA PRO A 524 20.20 1.37 6.03
C PRO A 524 21.48 0.61 5.60
N LEU A 525 21.74 0.52 4.29
CA LEU A 525 22.99 -0.03 3.77
C LEU A 525 24.12 0.99 3.93
N ALA A 526 25.33 0.51 4.22
CA ALA A 526 26.54 1.34 4.11
C ALA A 526 26.86 1.60 2.62
N ALA A 527 27.45 2.76 2.33
CA ALA A 527 27.77 3.16 0.95
C ALA A 527 28.73 2.16 0.28
N VAL A 528 28.44 1.78 -0.97
CA VAL A 528 29.20 0.74 -1.69
C VAL A 528 30.59 1.26 -2.10
N GLY A 529 31.53 1.11 -1.17
CA GLY A 529 32.91 1.60 -1.22
C GLY A 529 33.52 1.79 0.18
N GLU A 530 32.71 1.97 1.22
CA GLU A 530 33.20 2.08 2.59
C GLU A 530 33.52 0.71 3.24
N PRO A 531 34.51 0.63 4.16
CA PRO A 531 34.79 -0.60 4.90
C PRO A 531 33.64 -0.98 5.83
N GLN A 532 32.89 -2.04 5.48
CA GLN A 532 31.79 -2.54 6.32
C GLN A 532 32.25 -2.78 7.77
N ALA A 533 31.60 -2.10 8.72
CA ALA A 533 31.83 -2.29 10.14
C ALA A 533 31.48 -3.74 10.53
N LYS A 534 32.48 -4.50 10.98
CA LYS A 534 32.27 -5.89 11.40
C LYS A 534 31.24 -5.93 12.55
N PRO A 535 30.28 -6.88 12.57
CA PRO A 535 29.31 -6.99 13.65
C PRO A 535 30.01 -7.01 15.00
N GLN A 536 29.63 -6.07 15.88
CA GLN A 536 30.19 -6.00 17.22
C GLN A 536 29.88 -7.31 17.95
N LYS A 537 30.90 -8.13 18.18
CA LYS A 537 30.82 -9.17 19.21
C LYS A 537 30.54 -8.47 20.53
N ASN A 538 29.58 -8.97 21.30
CA ASN A 538 29.39 -8.53 22.68
C ASN A 538 30.75 -8.53 23.40
N PRO A 539 31.08 -7.49 24.18
CA PRO A 539 32.27 -7.54 25.03
C PRO A 539 32.17 -8.78 25.94
N PRO A 540 33.29 -9.48 26.20
CA PRO A 540 33.27 -10.62 27.12
C PRO A 540 32.78 -10.17 28.51
N PRO A 541 32.18 -11.08 29.31
CA PRO A 541 31.75 -10.74 30.66
C PRO A 541 32.90 -10.12 31.47
N ALA A 542 32.62 -9.00 32.14
CA ALA A 542 33.64 -8.28 32.89
C ALA A 542 34.24 -9.19 33.98
N THR A 543 35.54 -9.45 33.89
CA THR A 543 36.30 -10.10 34.95
C THR A 543 36.26 -9.25 36.22
N ALA A 544 36.19 -9.91 37.37
CA ALA A 544 36.10 -9.24 38.67
C ALA A 544 37.26 -8.25 38.91
N PRO A 545 37.03 -7.15 39.64
CA PRO A 545 38.02 -6.10 39.83
C PRO A 545 39.17 -6.54 40.75
N THR A 546 40.40 -6.50 40.24
CA THR A 546 41.63 -6.61 41.03
C THR A 546 41.89 -5.31 41.79
N PRO A 547 42.41 -5.33 43.04
CA PRO A 547 42.64 -4.11 43.83
C PRO A 547 43.65 -3.14 43.21
N ALA A 548 43.45 -1.84 43.45
CA ALA A 548 44.36 -0.78 43.01
C ALA A 548 45.62 -0.67 43.90
N PRO A 549 46.79 -0.32 43.34
CA PRO A 549 48.01 -0.07 44.11
C PRO A 549 47.96 1.30 44.83
N ALA A 550 48.69 1.40 45.95
CA ALA A 550 48.77 2.61 46.78
C ALA A 550 49.62 3.73 46.16
N PRO A 551 49.37 5.02 46.48
CA PRO A 551 50.10 6.15 45.93
C PRO A 551 51.50 6.32 46.54
N VAL A 552 52.46 6.76 45.71
CA VAL A 552 53.83 7.11 46.11
C VAL A 552 53.98 8.63 46.24
N ALA A 553 54.69 9.10 47.26
CA ALA A 553 54.88 10.53 47.55
C ALA A 553 55.93 11.20 46.65
N PRO A 554 55.79 12.50 46.33
CA PRO A 554 56.74 13.24 45.50
C PRO A 554 58.03 13.62 46.26
N PRO A 555 59.20 13.65 45.59
CA PRO A 555 60.46 14.09 46.19
C PRO A 555 60.54 15.62 46.32
N LYS A 556 61.32 16.10 47.29
CA LYS A 556 61.61 17.53 47.47
C LYS A 556 62.76 17.96 46.55
N LEU A 557 62.60 19.10 45.87
CA LEU A 557 63.69 19.90 45.32
C LEU A 557 63.88 21.16 46.19
N GLY A 558 65.10 21.68 46.24
CA GLY A 558 65.43 22.89 46.99
C GLY A 558 66.69 23.57 46.45
N GLY A 559 66.86 24.85 46.76
CA GLY A 559 67.97 25.68 46.28
C GLY A 559 67.62 26.44 44.99
N GLY A 560 67.31 27.73 45.15
CA GLY A 560 67.07 28.70 44.07
C GLY A 560 66.97 30.08 44.69
N VAL A 561 67.90 30.97 44.37
CA VAL A 561 68.25 32.16 45.16
C VAL A 561 68.03 33.43 44.34
N ASP A 562 67.47 34.46 44.98
CA ASP A 562 67.44 35.90 44.58
C ASP A 562 66.77 36.28 43.23
N GLU A 563 66.41 37.54 42.94
CA GLU A 563 65.78 38.63 43.72
C GLU A 563 65.28 39.72 42.72
N LYS A 564 64.43 40.66 43.16
CA LYS A 564 64.10 41.99 42.55
C LYS A 564 63.25 42.10 41.25
N GLN A 565 62.22 42.96 41.32
CA GLN A 565 61.88 44.15 40.48
C GLN A 565 61.80 44.03 38.92
N GLU A 566 60.95 44.76 38.16
CA GLU A 566 59.84 45.70 38.46
C GLU A 566 58.89 45.94 37.25
N LYS A 567 57.60 46.24 37.53
CA LYS A 567 56.65 47.18 36.87
C LYS A 567 56.37 47.23 35.33
N LYS A 568 55.08 47.54 35.07
CA LYS A 568 54.45 48.40 34.01
C LYS A 568 53.86 47.80 32.71
N ALA A 569 52.61 48.22 32.43
CA ALA A 569 51.96 48.36 31.11
C ALA A 569 52.19 49.81 30.57
N PRO A 570 51.51 50.42 29.54
CA PRO A 570 50.17 50.20 28.92
C PRO A 570 50.32 49.93 27.37
N PRO A 571 49.39 50.22 26.42
CA PRO A 571 48.02 50.80 26.44
C PRO A 571 46.97 50.02 25.58
N ALA A 572 45.93 50.72 25.10
CA ALA A 572 44.82 50.23 24.25
C ALA A 572 44.46 51.25 23.14
N ILE A 573 43.59 50.87 22.19
CA ILE A 573 42.83 51.77 21.30
C ILE A 573 41.37 51.29 21.19
N GLU A 574 40.42 52.21 21.30
CA GLU A 574 38.96 52.00 21.21
C GLU A 574 38.42 52.26 19.78
N ARG A 575 37.13 52.00 19.52
CA ARG A 575 36.09 52.87 18.89
C ARG A 575 34.91 52.04 18.32
N PHE A 576 33.63 52.45 18.35
CA PHE A 576 32.90 53.54 19.04
C PHE A 576 31.38 53.22 19.03
N LEU A 577 30.67 53.53 20.12
CA LEU A 577 29.21 53.85 20.27
C LEU A 577 28.07 53.01 19.66
N GLU A 578 27.09 52.71 20.53
CA GLU A 578 25.70 52.19 20.37
C GLU A 578 24.65 53.34 20.49
N PRO A 579 23.31 53.10 20.45
CA PRO A 579 22.53 51.97 19.92
C PRO A 579 21.62 52.46 18.74
N PRO A 580 20.28 52.77 18.80
CA PRO A 580 19.18 52.59 19.78
C PRO A 580 18.13 51.52 19.36
N ASP A 581 16.99 51.45 20.07
CA ASP A 581 15.84 50.52 19.88
C ASP A 581 14.47 51.25 19.73
N GLU A 582 13.40 50.48 19.45
CA GLU A 582 11.95 50.81 19.46
C GLU A 582 11.38 51.73 18.30
N PRO A 583 10.04 51.97 18.19
CA PRO A 583 9.14 50.98 17.56
C PRO A 583 8.15 51.59 16.52
N VAL A 584 7.76 50.85 15.47
CA VAL A 584 6.80 51.33 14.45
C VAL A 584 5.80 50.26 13.98
N ALA A 585 4.55 50.66 13.76
CA ALA A 585 3.48 49.92 13.11
C ALA A 585 2.68 50.87 12.17
N PRO A 586 1.72 50.39 11.35
CA PRO A 586 1.95 49.52 10.19
C PRO A 586 1.25 50.07 8.89
N VAL A 587 1.22 49.26 7.81
CA VAL A 587 0.39 49.42 6.57
C VAL A 587 0.88 50.53 5.58
N PRO A 588 0.74 50.39 4.24
CA PRO A 588 0.02 49.36 3.44
C PRO A 588 0.89 48.49 2.51
N ALA A 589 0.26 47.44 1.97
CA ALA A 589 0.80 46.60 0.89
C ALA A 589 0.08 46.86 -0.45
N SER A 590 0.72 46.54 -1.58
CA SER A 590 0.06 46.47 -2.89
C SER A 590 0.62 45.36 -3.79
N ALA A 591 -0.14 44.26 -3.87
CA ALA A 591 -0.26 43.31 -4.99
C ALA A 591 1.00 42.71 -5.64
N ALA A 592 1.34 41.47 -5.24
CA ALA A 592 2.12 40.53 -6.05
C ALA A 592 1.70 39.04 -5.83
N GLY A 593 0.39 38.77 -5.84
CA GLY A 593 -0.22 37.45 -6.04
C GLY A 593 0.33 36.23 -5.27
N GLU A 594 -0.07 36.08 -4.01
CA GLU A 594 -0.09 34.76 -3.34
C GLU A 594 -1.35 33.97 -3.75
N ALA A 595 -1.23 32.63 -3.79
CA ALA A 595 -2.32 31.70 -4.06
C ALA A 595 -2.02 30.35 -3.38
N ASP A 596 -2.21 30.29 -2.06
CA ASP A 596 -1.99 29.09 -1.24
C ASP A 596 -2.95 29.08 -0.01
N GLU A 597 -2.97 27.97 0.74
CA GLU A 597 -3.72 27.67 1.97
C GLU A 597 -5.28 27.72 1.95
N ASP A 598 -5.93 28.78 1.45
CA ASP A 598 -7.36 29.06 1.72
C ASP A 598 -8.31 27.94 1.22
N ASP A 599 -8.08 27.37 0.03
CA ASP A 599 -8.90 26.26 -0.51
C ASP A 599 -8.99 25.04 0.44
N SER A 600 -7.99 24.83 1.30
CA SER A 600 -7.97 23.70 2.25
C SER A 600 -8.77 23.97 3.53
N GLU A 601 -8.74 25.20 4.06
CA GLU A 601 -9.65 25.65 5.12
C GLU A 601 -11.07 25.70 4.56
N LEU A 602 -11.29 26.28 3.38
CA LEU A 602 -12.59 26.36 2.72
C LEU A 602 -13.22 24.98 2.49
N ALA A 603 -12.45 23.99 2.04
CA ALA A 603 -12.93 22.60 1.91
C ALA A 603 -13.32 22.00 3.27
N ASN A 604 -12.57 22.28 4.34
CA ASN A 604 -12.88 21.81 5.70
C ASN A 604 -14.12 22.52 6.29
N TYR A 605 -14.27 23.84 6.10
CA TYR A 605 -15.46 24.58 6.50
C TYR A 605 -16.69 24.17 5.70
N LEU A 606 -16.58 23.89 4.41
CA LEU A 606 -17.67 23.36 3.59
C LEU A 606 -18.06 21.94 4.03
N ALA A 607 -17.10 21.09 4.36
CA ALA A 607 -17.37 19.76 4.91
C ALA A 607 -18.04 19.84 6.30
N ALA A 608 -17.58 20.74 7.18
CA ALA A 608 -18.16 20.98 8.49
C ALA A 608 -19.59 21.57 8.38
N ALA A 609 -19.78 22.57 7.52
CA ALA A 609 -21.10 23.18 7.26
C ALA A 609 -22.08 22.17 6.64
N PHE A 610 -21.61 21.27 5.78
CA PHE A 610 -22.40 20.16 5.25
C PHE A 610 -22.78 19.17 6.36
N LEU A 611 -21.84 18.78 7.23
CA LEU A 611 -22.11 17.89 8.36
C LEU A 611 -23.12 18.51 9.35
N VAL A 612 -22.94 19.79 9.69
CA VAL A 612 -23.87 20.56 10.53
C VAL A 612 -25.23 20.69 9.86
N SER A 613 -25.30 20.89 8.54
CA SER A 613 -26.57 20.94 7.80
C SER A 613 -27.31 19.60 7.80
N VAL A 614 -26.58 18.49 7.66
CA VAL A 614 -27.13 17.12 7.75
C VAL A 614 -27.63 16.82 9.18
N LEU A 615 -26.86 17.20 10.21
CA LEU A 615 -27.25 17.02 11.61
C LEU A 615 -28.45 17.92 11.99
N ALA A 616 -28.46 19.18 11.57
CA ALA A 616 -29.58 20.11 11.80
C ALA A 616 -30.85 19.66 11.06
N GLY A 617 -30.72 19.21 9.80
CA GLY A 617 -31.82 18.61 9.04
C GLY A 617 -32.37 17.34 9.71
N SER A 618 -31.49 16.51 10.29
CA SER A 618 -31.87 15.31 11.04
C SER A 618 -32.59 15.67 12.35
N ALA A 619 -32.07 16.63 13.11
CA ALA A 619 -32.69 17.12 14.34
C ALA A 619 -34.06 17.79 14.08
N TRP A 620 -34.20 18.52 12.96
CA TRP A 620 -35.46 19.11 12.52
C TRP A 620 -36.48 18.03 12.11
N LEU A 621 -36.04 17.00 11.36
CA LEU A 621 -36.88 15.85 11.03
C LEU A 621 -37.35 15.09 12.28
N LEU A 622 -36.48 14.89 13.27
CA LEU A 622 -36.81 14.25 14.54
C LEU A 622 -37.81 15.10 15.36
N ARG A 623 -37.57 16.42 15.52
CA ARG A 623 -38.54 17.34 16.14
C ARG A 623 -39.89 17.36 15.43
N ARG A 624 -39.90 17.24 14.10
CA ARG A 624 -41.14 17.24 13.28
C ARG A 624 -41.87 15.90 13.29
N GLN A 625 -41.23 14.82 13.77
CA GLN A 625 -41.88 13.54 14.04
C GLN A 625 -42.43 13.44 15.46
N SER A 626 -41.72 13.96 16.48
CA SER A 626 -42.24 14.00 17.85
C SER A 626 -43.43 14.95 18.00
N ALA A 627 -43.47 16.08 17.27
CA ALA A 627 -44.62 16.99 17.19
C ALA A 627 -45.84 16.44 16.41
N ARG A 628 -45.95 15.11 16.25
CA ARG A 628 -47.08 14.40 15.60
C ARG A 628 -47.51 13.14 16.36
N LEU A 629 -47.09 12.98 17.62
CA LEU A 629 -47.30 11.76 18.42
C LEU A 629 -48.03 11.98 19.75
N PHE A 630 -48.70 13.12 19.92
CA PHE A 630 -49.84 13.28 20.83
C PHE A 630 -50.91 14.16 20.15
N PRO A 631 -52.21 13.81 20.24
CA PRO A 631 -53.33 14.69 19.87
C PRO A 631 -53.61 15.74 20.95
#